data_AF-A0A2E6W6D7-F1
#
_entry.id   AF-A0A2E6W6D7-F1
#
_cell.length_a   1.000
_cell.length_b   1.000
_cell.length_c   1.000
_cell.angle_alpha   90.00
_cell.angle_beta   90.00
_cell.angle_gamma   90.00
#
_symmetry.space_group_name_H-M   'P 1'
#
loop_
_entity.id
_entity.type
_entity.pdbx_description
1 polymer ?
#
loop_
_entity_poly.entity_id
_entity_poly.type
_entity_poly.pdbx_seq_one_letter_code
_entity_poly.pdbx_strand_id
1 'polypeptide(L)'
;MDKNFYNEASAKKLGWEPSWFGEKYFDDKLTRAIKKWQRSRSISADGLCGPMTFRRLWTERQERKIVGDYCINNGNSYSNSIVYNGEFFPIEWQKFLLWSDDGGISAKPGHFYDYSTRPRRNIRYFVNHWDVCLNSRSCQEVLDKRGISVHFLIDNDGTIYQTLDLQHAAWHAGSARTNRASAGVEISNAYYPKYQAWYVANNFGERPIISDAWAHGNKLEPFMGFYPVQIEALKALWKAIHLATGIPYETPLNQFGKTSTKYVQDVPYGKFEGFVSHYHVSKNKIDCAALDIHELLQDLKDS
;
A
#
# COMPACT_ATOMS: atom_id res chain seq x y z
N MET A 1 19.32 -6.82 38.43
CA MET A 1 19.11 -6.63 36.97
C MET A 1 18.25 -5.39 36.80
N ASP A 2 18.72 -4.42 36.03
CA ASP A 2 17.91 -3.25 35.66
C ASP A 2 16.81 -3.70 34.71
N LYS A 3 15.55 -3.59 35.16
CA LYS A 3 14.39 -4.09 34.43
C LYS A 3 14.02 -3.19 33.25
N ASN A 4 14.28 -1.90 33.37
CA ASN A 4 14.00 -0.93 32.32
C ASN A 4 14.97 -1.16 31.16
N PHE A 5 16.26 -1.29 31.48
CA PHE A 5 17.28 -1.67 30.51
C PHE A 5 17.01 -3.03 29.86
N TYR A 6 16.63 -4.05 30.65
CA TYR A 6 16.27 -5.37 30.11
C TYR A 6 15.10 -5.28 29.14
N ASN A 7 14.03 -4.57 29.51
CA ASN A 7 12.83 -4.45 28.70
C ASN A 7 13.12 -3.68 27.40
N GLU A 8 13.94 -2.63 27.44
CA GLU A 8 14.37 -1.93 26.23
C GLU A 8 15.17 -2.84 25.28
N ALA A 9 16.12 -3.62 25.83
CA ALA A 9 16.89 -4.57 25.03
C ALA A 9 16.02 -5.70 24.46
N SER A 10 15.07 -6.20 25.25
CA SER A 10 14.11 -7.23 24.83
C SER A 10 13.17 -6.71 23.73
N ALA A 11 12.68 -5.48 23.87
CA ALA A 11 11.87 -4.80 22.87
C ALA A 11 12.58 -4.70 21.52
N LYS A 12 13.84 -4.23 21.51
CA LYS A 12 14.66 -4.18 20.29
C LYS A 12 14.88 -5.56 19.65
N LYS A 13 15.02 -6.60 20.48
CA LYS A 13 15.29 -7.97 20.01
C LYS A 13 14.03 -8.69 19.49
N LEU A 14 12.91 -8.50 20.16
CA LEU A 14 11.67 -9.27 19.92
C LEU A 14 10.60 -8.46 19.16
N GLY A 15 10.76 -7.14 19.02
CA GLY A 15 9.88 -6.28 18.24
C GLY A 15 8.56 -5.90 18.95
N TRP A 16 8.60 -5.65 20.26
CA TRP A 16 7.43 -5.17 21.03
C TRP A 16 7.70 -3.79 21.64
N GLU A 17 6.66 -3.05 22.00
CA GLU A 17 6.76 -1.67 22.50
C GLU A 17 6.00 -1.46 23.83
N PRO A 18 6.35 -0.44 24.65
CA PRO A 18 5.69 -0.16 25.94
C PRO A 18 4.17 0.01 25.81
N SER A 19 3.72 0.53 24.67
CA SER A 19 2.31 0.76 24.36
C SER A 19 1.48 -0.51 24.34
N TRP A 20 2.10 -1.68 24.13
CA TRP A 20 1.41 -2.97 24.16
C TRP A 20 0.94 -3.35 25.56
N PHE A 21 1.51 -2.71 26.58
CA PHE A 21 1.10 -2.81 27.98
C PHE A 21 0.36 -1.54 28.48
N GLY A 22 0.04 -0.60 27.57
CA GLY A 22 -0.64 0.66 27.91
C GLY A 22 0.27 1.78 28.41
N GLU A 23 1.59 1.66 28.22
CA GLU A 23 2.57 2.64 28.71
C GLU A 23 3.34 3.31 27.56
N LYS A 24 4.03 4.41 27.83
CA LYS A 24 4.72 5.21 26.79
C LYS A 24 6.24 5.05 26.76
N TYR A 25 6.85 4.72 27.90
CA TYR A 25 8.31 4.76 28.07
C TYR A 25 8.81 3.47 28.73
N PHE A 26 10.09 3.15 28.53
CA PHE A 26 10.76 2.06 29.23
C PHE A 26 11.15 2.49 30.65
N ASP A 27 10.15 2.64 31.51
CA ASP A 27 10.29 3.10 32.89
C ASP A 27 9.62 2.15 33.90
N ASP A 28 9.65 2.55 35.17
CA ASP A 28 9.04 1.77 36.25
C ASP A 28 7.50 1.64 36.13
N LYS A 29 6.83 2.48 35.32
CA LYS A 29 5.41 2.30 35.01
C LYS A 29 5.23 1.13 34.06
N LEU A 30 6.05 1.04 32.99
CA LEU A 30 6.05 -0.13 32.10
C LEU A 30 6.33 -1.42 32.87
N THR A 31 7.35 -1.44 33.71
CA THR A 31 7.68 -2.63 34.50
C THR A 31 6.49 -3.07 35.39
N ARG A 32 5.75 -2.11 35.98
CA ARG A 32 4.52 -2.40 36.74
C ARG A 32 3.37 -2.88 35.84
N ALA A 33 3.20 -2.30 34.66
CA ALA A 33 2.19 -2.70 33.69
C ALA A 33 2.42 -4.13 33.17
N ILE A 34 3.67 -4.48 32.82
CA ILE A 34 4.06 -5.85 32.45
C ILE A 34 3.76 -6.80 33.60
N LYS A 35 4.11 -6.43 34.83
CA LYS A 35 3.84 -7.26 36.02
C LYS A 35 2.34 -7.48 36.24
N LYS A 36 1.51 -6.45 36.05
CA LYS A 36 0.04 -6.55 36.12
C LYS A 36 -0.51 -7.47 35.03
N TRP A 37 -0.01 -7.31 33.80
CA TRP A 37 -0.37 -8.14 32.67
C TRP A 37 -0.02 -9.62 32.93
N GLN A 38 1.21 -9.91 33.36
CA GLN A 38 1.68 -11.25 33.71
C GLN A 38 0.80 -11.93 34.79
N ARG A 39 0.45 -11.20 35.86
CA ARG A 39 -0.45 -11.71 36.92
C ARG A 39 -1.81 -12.12 36.37
N SER A 40 -2.39 -11.30 35.51
CA SER A 40 -3.70 -11.58 34.92
C SER A 40 -3.71 -12.77 33.94
N ARG A 41 -2.53 -13.26 33.51
CA ARG A 41 -2.36 -14.44 32.65
C ARG A 41 -1.77 -15.64 33.39
N SER A 42 -1.71 -15.57 34.72
CA SER A 42 -1.17 -16.63 35.59
C SER A 42 0.24 -17.09 35.17
N ILE A 43 1.10 -16.16 34.76
CA ILE A 43 2.54 -16.42 34.54
C ILE A 43 3.39 -15.68 35.57
N SER A 44 4.67 -16.04 35.65
CA SER A 44 5.62 -15.38 36.55
C SER A 44 5.59 -13.85 36.35
N ALA A 45 5.30 -13.13 37.44
CA ALA A 45 5.09 -11.69 37.42
C ALA A 45 6.38 -10.95 37.82
N ASP A 46 7.41 -11.07 37.00
CA ASP A 46 8.72 -10.45 37.22
C ASP A 46 8.81 -9.01 36.69
N GLY A 47 7.84 -8.56 35.88
CA GLY A 47 7.86 -7.26 35.21
C GLY A 47 8.76 -7.20 33.99
N LEU A 48 9.21 -8.36 33.49
CA LEU A 48 10.09 -8.50 32.34
C LEU A 48 9.33 -9.09 31.15
N CYS A 49 9.35 -8.39 30.01
CA CYS A 49 8.83 -8.95 28.78
C CYS A 49 9.91 -9.80 28.09
N GLY A 50 10.21 -10.97 28.66
CA GLY A 50 11.07 -11.97 28.03
C GLY A 50 10.35 -12.79 26.94
N PRO A 51 11.03 -13.76 26.29
CA PRO A 51 10.45 -14.55 25.20
C PRO A 51 9.09 -15.19 25.49
N MET A 52 8.87 -15.65 26.73
CA MET A 52 7.58 -16.26 27.14
C MET A 52 6.46 -15.22 27.27
N THR A 53 6.74 -14.09 27.92
CA THR A 53 5.80 -12.96 28.03
C THR A 53 5.46 -12.44 26.62
N PHE A 54 6.47 -12.24 25.78
CA PHE A 54 6.31 -11.82 24.39
C PHE A 54 5.48 -12.80 23.58
N ARG A 55 5.76 -14.10 23.65
CA ARG A 55 4.98 -15.12 22.90
C ARG A 55 3.50 -15.07 23.25
N ARG A 56 3.15 -15.01 24.54
CA ARG A 56 1.74 -14.91 24.96
C ARG A 56 1.11 -13.59 24.56
N LEU A 57 1.83 -12.48 24.70
CA LEU A 57 1.37 -11.16 24.28
C LEU A 57 1.13 -11.10 22.76
N TRP A 58 2.04 -11.68 21.99
CA TRP A 58 1.94 -11.80 20.54
C TRP A 58 0.75 -12.68 20.13
N THR A 59 0.52 -13.81 20.80
CA THR A 59 -0.66 -14.65 20.58
C THR A 59 -1.97 -13.93 20.91
N GLU A 60 -2.07 -13.19 22.03
CA GLU A 60 -3.27 -12.42 22.37
C GLU A 60 -3.53 -11.29 21.37
N ARG A 61 -2.46 -10.67 20.86
CA ARG A 61 -2.58 -9.64 19.82
C ARG A 61 -3.00 -10.26 18.49
N GLN A 62 -2.55 -11.48 18.17
CA GLN A 62 -3.06 -12.24 17.02
C GLN A 62 -4.54 -12.63 17.19
N GLU A 63 -4.94 -13.14 18.36
CA GLU A 63 -6.34 -13.48 18.68
C GLU A 63 -7.27 -12.27 18.51
N ARG A 64 -6.82 -11.09 18.96
CA ARG A 64 -7.57 -9.83 18.82
C ARG A 64 -7.50 -9.23 17.42
N LYS A 65 -6.86 -9.90 16.45
CA LYS A 65 -6.61 -9.42 15.09
C LYS A 65 -5.84 -8.09 15.01
N ILE A 66 -4.94 -7.87 15.97
CA ILE A 66 -4.11 -6.65 16.07
C ILE A 66 -2.77 -6.85 15.35
N VAL A 67 -2.27 -8.08 15.19
CA VAL A 67 -1.01 -8.43 14.49
C VAL A 67 -1.08 -9.83 13.86
N GLY A 68 -0.24 -10.13 12.85
CA GLY A 68 -0.04 -11.46 12.25
C GLY A 68 -0.95 -11.80 11.06
N ASP A 69 -0.57 -12.82 10.28
CA ASP A 69 -1.22 -13.31 9.04
C ASP A 69 -2.64 -13.91 9.22
N TYR A 70 -3.25 -13.76 10.39
CA TYR A 70 -4.59 -14.27 10.70
C TYR A 70 -5.64 -13.15 10.65
N CYS A 71 -5.75 -12.52 9.48
CA CYS A 71 -7.08 -12.24 8.96
C CYS A 71 -7.73 -13.62 8.74
N ILE A 72 -8.85 -13.90 9.42
CA ILE A 72 -9.54 -15.19 9.28
C ILE A 72 -9.93 -15.36 7.82
N ASN A 73 -9.26 -16.28 7.16
CA ASN A 73 -9.47 -16.65 5.78
C ASN A 73 -10.42 -17.84 5.75
N ASN A 74 -11.70 -17.58 5.51
CA ASN A 74 -12.75 -18.61 5.43
C ASN A 74 -12.79 -19.24 4.02
N GLY A 75 -11.63 -19.56 3.44
CA GLY A 75 -11.48 -20.23 2.14
C GLY A 75 -11.91 -19.39 0.95
N ASN A 76 -11.05 -19.24 -0.07
CA ASN A 76 -11.36 -18.61 -1.36
C ASN A 76 -12.15 -17.28 -1.28
N SER A 77 -12.04 -16.56 -0.17
CA SER A 77 -12.89 -15.42 0.12
C SER A 77 -12.07 -14.16 -0.12
N TYR A 78 -12.38 -13.48 -1.21
CA TYR A 78 -11.89 -12.12 -1.42
C TYR A 78 -12.23 -11.25 -0.20
N SER A 79 -11.24 -10.49 0.25
CA SER A 79 -11.43 -9.45 1.25
C SER A 79 -12.30 -8.33 0.67
N ASN A 80 -13.08 -7.68 1.51
CA ASN A 80 -13.97 -6.57 1.12
C ASN A 80 -13.53 -5.23 1.70
N SER A 81 -12.30 -5.16 2.21
CA SER A 81 -11.79 -3.98 2.89
C SER A 81 -10.28 -3.80 2.68
N ILE A 82 -9.84 -2.55 2.47
CA ILE A 82 -8.43 -2.18 2.57
C ILE A 82 -8.04 -1.98 4.04
N VAL A 83 -6.76 -2.20 4.35
CA VAL A 83 -6.23 -2.05 5.71
C VAL A 83 -5.39 -0.78 5.83
N TYR A 84 -5.68 0.03 6.84
CA TYR A 84 -4.93 1.24 7.17
C TYR A 84 -4.77 1.42 8.69
N ASN A 85 -3.54 1.24 9.15
CA ASN A 85 -3.15 1.25 10.56
C ASN A 85 -3.95 0.21 11.37
N GLY A 86 -4.07 -0.99 10.81
CA GLY A 86 -4.85 -2.11 11.37
C GLY A 86 -6.38 -1.93 11.33
N GLU A 87 -6.89 -0.80 10.85
CA GLU A 87 -8.33 -0.60 10.65
C GLU A 87 -8.74 -0.98 9.23
N PHE A 88 -9.93 -1.55 9.10
CA PHE A 88 -10.49 -2.04 7.84
C PHE A 88 -11.47 -0.99 7.28
N PHE A 89 -11.25 -0.60 6.03
CA PHE A 89 -12.09 0.35 5.31
C PHE A 89 -12.69 -0.33 4.08
N PRO A 90 -14.01 -0.22 3.84
CA PRO A 90 -14.67 -0.97 2.80
C PRO A 90 -14.13 -0.62 1.40
N ILE A 91 -14.02 -1.64 0.54
CA ILE A 91 -13.81 -1.48 -0.90
C ILE A 91 -14.96 -2.15 -1.66
N GLU A 92 -15.57 -1.41 -2.58
CA GLU A 92 -16.67 -1.88 -3.42
C GLU A 92 -16.11 -2.62 -4.66
N TRP A 93 -15.32 -3.66 -4.40
CA TRP A 93 -14.72 -4.49 -5.46
C TRP A 93 -14.66 -5.95 -5.04
N GLN A 94 -15.13 -6.84 -5.90
CA GLN A 94 -15.28 -8.26 -5.56
C GLN A 94 -13.97 -9.04 -5.59
N LYS A 95 -12.96 -8.57 -6.33
CA LYS A 95 -11.67 -9.27 -6.50
C LYS A 95 -10.56 -8.55 -5.74
N PHE A 96 -10.60 -8.58 -4.42
CA PHE A 96 -9.62 -7.91 -3.58
C PHE A 96 -8.98 -8.89 -2.59
N LEU A 97 -7.65 -8.87 -2.47
CA LEU A 97 -6.87 -9.76 -1.61
C LEU A 97 -5.91 -8.96 -0.74
N LEU A 98 -5.90 -9.27 0.54
CA LEU A 98 -4.87 -8.82 1.47
C LEU A 98 -3.62 -9.69 1.35
N TRP A 99 -2.49 -9.18 1.83
CA TRP A 99 -1.23 -9.90 1.90
C TRP A 99 -1.31 -11.18 2.75
N SER A 100 -2.29 -11.27 3.66
CA SER A 100 -2.58 -12.42 4.52
C SER A 100 -3.56 -13.42 3.90
N ASP A 101 -4.22 -13.07 2.80
CA ASP A 101 -5.23 -13.92 2.18
C ASP A 101 -4.56 -15.03 1.35
N ASP A 102 -5.34 -16.06 1.02
CA ASP A 102 -4.87 -17.16 0.20
C ASP A 102 -4.71 -16.66 -1.24
N GLY A 103 -3.57 -16.94 -1.83
CA GLY A 103 -3.18 -16.33 -3.10
C GLY A 103 -2.79 -14.85 -3.03
N GLY A 104 -2.82 -14.24 -1.84
CA GLY A 104 -2.35 -12.88 -1.58
C GLY A 104 -0.88 -12.67 -1.93
N ILE A 105 -0.48 -11.41 -2.07
CA ILE A 105 0.89 -11.00 -2.38
C ILE A 105 1.35 -10.06 -1.28
N SER A 106 2.55 -10.26 -0.74
CA SER A 106 3.10 -9.44 0.34
C SER A 106 4.40 -8.74 -0.05
N ALA A 107 4.56 -7.49 0.39
CA ALA A 107 5.82 -6.78 0.26
C ALA A 107 6.84 -7.33 1.27
N LYS A 108 8.08 -7.57 0.81
CA LYS A 108 9.14 -8.09 1.68
C LYS A 108 9.50 -7.14 2.83
N PRO A 109 9.60 -7.62 4.07
CA PRO A 109 10.15 -6.85 5.18
C PRO A 109 11.52 -6.28 4.83
N GLY A 110 11.74 -5.01 5.19
CA GLY A 110 12.96 -4.28 4.85
C GLY A 110 12.94 -3.54 3.50
N HIS A 111 11.88 -3.70 2.68
CA HIS A 111 11.70 -2.96 1.42
C HIS A 111 10.70 -1.80 1.54
N PHE A 112 10.38 -1.37 2.76
CA PHE A 112 9.50 -0.25 3.06
C PHE A 112 9.93 0.41 4.37
N TYR A 113 9.47 1.62 4.62
CA TYR A 113 9.61 2.22 5.95
C TYR A 113 8.57 1.62 6.88
N ASP A 114 9.04 0.99 7.95
CA ASP A 114 8.15 0.48 8.98
C ASP A 114 7.62 1.62 9.86
N TYR A 115 6.29 1.72 9.92
CA TYR A 115 5.53 2.66 10.73
C TYR A 115 4.64 1.93 11.74
N SER A 116 4.87 0.62 11.95
CA SER A 116 4.29 -0.14 13.05
C SER A 116 4.42 0.65 14.34
N THR A 117 3.37 0.63 15.16
CA THR A 117 3.33 1.25 16.49
C THR A 117 3.43 2.79 16.53
N ARG A 118 3.52 3.45 15.37
CA ARG A 118 3.45 4.92 15.28
C ARG A 118 2.00 5.39 15.18
N PRO A 119 1.71 6.67 15.46
CA PRO A 119 0.43 7.26 15.09
C PRO A 119 0.13 7.03 13.60
N ARG A 120 -1.16 7.04 13.25
CA ARG A 120 -1.62 6.87 11.87
C ARG A 120 -0.86 7.79 10.92
N ARG A 121 -0.21 7.20 9.91
CA ARG A 121 0.62 7.91 8.93
C ARG A 121 -0.24 8.77 8.02
N ASN A 122 -0.11 10.09 8.06
CA ASN A 122 -0.86 10.95 7.15
C ASN A 122 -0.47 10.70 5.67
N ILE A 123 -1.41 10.17 4.88
CA ILE A 123 -1.28 9.98 3.43
C ILE A 123 -1.92 11.18 2.76
N ARG A 124 -1.16 11.85 1.88
CA ARG A 124 -1.57 13.10 1.24
C ARG A 124 -1.97 12.91 -0.20
N TYR A 125 -1.33 11.97 -0.90
CA TYR A 125 -1.67 11.68 -2.28
C TYR A 125 -1.41 10.22 -2.66
N PHE A 126 -2.09 9.78 -3.71
CA PHE A 126 -2.02 8.43 -4.24
C PHE A 126 -1.35 8.42 -5.61
N VAL A 127 -0.31 7.61 -5.79
CA VAL A 127 0.49 7.57 -7.02
C VAL A 127 0.13 6.35 -7.86
N ASN A 128 -0.26 6.58 -9.11
CA ASN A 128 -0.56 5.56 -10.10
C ASN A 128 0.67 5.24 -10.95
N HIS A 129 0.96 3.95 -11.08
CA HIS A 129 2.06 3.38 -11.85
C HIS A 129 1.55 2.30 -12.80
N TRP A 130 2.30 2.05 -13.88
CA TRP A 130 2.23 0.80 -14.63
C TRP A 130 3.49 0.00 -14.32
N ASP A 131 3.36 -1.32 -14.30
CA ASP A 131 4.43 -2.19 -13.83
C ASP A 131 5.49 -2.55 -14.89
N VAL A 132 5.17 -2.38 -16.18
CA VAL A 132 5.99 -2.88 -17.30
C VAL A 132 6.20 -4.40 -17.20
N CYS A 133 5.27 -5.11 -16.58
CA CYS A 133 5.29 -6.56 -16.36
C CYS A 133 4.03 -7.21 -16.96
N LEU A 134 4.07 -8.55 -17.07
CA LEU A 134 2.99 -9.32 -17.70
C LEU A 134 1.78 -9.52 -16.76
N ASN A 135 2.01 -9.52 -15.45
CA ASN A 135 1.00 -9.70 -14.39
C ASN A 135 1.55 -9.22 -13.03
N SER A 136 0.67 -9.13 -12.03
CA SER A 136 1.03 -8.64 -10.69
C SER A 136 2.07 -9.50 -9.97
N ARG A 137 2.11 -10.82 -10.19
CA ARG A 137 3.15 -11.69 -9.59
C ARG A 137 4.53 -11.38 -10.15
N SER A 138 4.63 -11.22 -11.46
CA SER A 138 5.88 -10.82 -12.12
C SER A 138 6.34 -9.43 -11.67
N CYS A 139 5.40 -8.49 -11.49
CA CYS A 139 5.69 -7.19 -10.88
C CYS A 139 6.30 -7.35 -9.47
N GLN A 140 5.66 -8.13 -8.59
CA GLN A 140 6.16 -8.34 -7.23
C GLN A 140 7.58 -8.93 -7.21
N GLU A 141 7.87 -9.91 -8.09
CA GLU A 141 9.22 -10.47 -8.19
C GLU A 141 10.27 -9.42 -8.57
N VAL A 142 9.92 -8.47 -9.46
CA VAL A 142 10.80 -7.37 -9.85
C VAL A 142 10.99 -6.40 -8.69
N LEU A 143 9.92 -6.03 -7.99
CA LEU A 143 9.98 -5.15 -6.81
C LEU A 143 10.89 -5.75 -5.73
N ASP A 144 10.73 -7.04 -5.47
CA ASP A 144 11.55 -7.81 -4.55
C ASP A 144 13.03 -7.82 -4.93
N LYS A 145 13.34 -8.14 -6.19
CA LYS A 145 14.74 -8.15 -6.69
C LYS A 145 15.39 -6.77 -6.60
N ARG A 146 14.59 -5.71 -6.73
CA ARG A 146 15.06 -4.32 -6.68
C ARG A 146 15.11 -3.75 -5.26
N GLY A 147 14.64 -4.49 -4.25
CA GLY A 147 14.60 -4.00 -2.88
C GLY A 147 13.59 -2.88 -2.66
N ILE A 148 12.50 -2.84 -3.43
CA ILE A 148 11.46 -1.80 -3.37
C ILE A 148 10.07 -2.42 -3.17
N SER A 149 9.05 -1.59 -3.00
CA SER A 149 7.67 -2.03 -2.75
C SER A 149 6.65 -0.99 -3.23
N VAL A 150 5.39 -1.42 -3.34
CA VAL A 150 4.20 -0.60 -3.62
C VAL A 150 3.06 -1.09 -2.73
N HIS A 151 2.05 -0.26 -2.45
CA HIS A 151 0.95 -0.65 -1.54
C HIS A 151 -0.06 -1.58 -2.22
N PHE A 152 -0.35 -1.33 -3.49
CA PHE A 152 -1.34 -2.08 -4.25
C PHE A 152 -0.81 -2.57 -5.59
N LEU A 153 -1.34 -3.71 -6.04
CA LEU A 153 -1.17 -4.22 -7.39
C LEU A 153 -2.57 -4.41 -8.01
N ILE A 154 -2.74 -4.12 -9.31
CA ILE A 154 -3.96 -4.48 -10.06
C ILE A 154 -3.57 -5.41 -11.21
N ASP A 155 -4.07 -6.64 -11.22
CA ASP A 155 -3.77 -7.63 -12.25
C ASP A 155 -4.64 -7.43 -13.51
N ASN A 156 -4.35 -8.22 -14.53
CA ASN A 156 -5.02 -8.18 -15.84
C ASN A 156 -6.54 -8.34 -15.76
N ASP A 157 -7.04 -9.16 -14.82
CA ASP A 157 -8.44 -9.49 -14.66
C ASP A 157 -9.19 -8.59 -13.66
N GLY A 158 -8.51 -7.52 -13.20
CA GLY A 158 -9.00 -6.59 -12.20
C GLY A 158 -8.78 -7.02 -10.75
N THR A 159 -8.10 -8.14 -10.48
CA THR A 159 -7.77 -8.51 -9.09
C THR A 159 -6.86 -7.46 -8.47
N ILE A 160 -7.24 -6.95 -7.31
CA ILE A 160 -6.48 -5.99 -6.52
C ILE A 160 -5.79 -6.73 -5.38
N TYR A 161 -4.49 -6.55 -5.24
CA TYR A 161 -3.72 -7.03 -4.08
C TYR A 161 -3.29 -5.83 -3.25
N GLN A 162 -3.58 -5.84 -1.95
CA GLN A 162 -2.89 -4.98 -1.01
C GLN A 162 -1.68 -5.73 -0.43
N THR A 163 -0.47 -5.23 -0.67
CA THR A 163 0.75 -5.97 -0.34
C THR A 163 1.34 -5.66 1.03
N LEU A 164 0.89 -4.57 1.63
CA LEU A 164 1.21 -4.15 3.00
C LEU A 164 0.16 -3.14 3.50
N ASP A 165 0.08 -2.98 4.82
CA ASP A 165 -0.77 -1.97 5.46
C ASP A 165 -0.38 -0.56 4.98
N LEU A 166 -1.39 0.27 4.65
CA LEU A 166 -1.22 1.69 4.31
C LEU A 166 -0.46 2.50 5.37
N GLN A 167 -0.41 2.02 6.62
CA GLN A 167 0.39 2.62 7.68
C GLN A 167 1.87 2.68 7.32
N HIS A 168 2.41 1.66 6.67
CA HIS A 168 3.80 1.63 6.19
C HIS A 168 3.98 2.54 4.99
N ALA A 169 5.21 2.99 4.73
CA ALA A 169 5.51 3.76 3.53
C ALA A 169 6.35 2.94 2.56
N ALA A 170 5.69 2.44 1.51
CA ALA A 170 6.31 1.69 0.43
C ALA A 170 7.33 2.54 -0.36
N TRP A 171 8.28 1.89 -1.03
CA TRP A 171 9.36 2.55 -1.78
C TRP A 171 9.08 2.63 -3.29
N HIS A 172 8.03 3.37 -3.69
CA HIS A 172 7.53 3.38 -5.08
C HIS A 172 7.80 4.69 -5.85
N ALA A 173 7.86 5.83 -5.18
CA ALA A 173 7.83 7.17 -5.77
C ALA A 173 9.20 7.89 -5.84
N GLY A 174 10.30 7.12 -5.85
CA GLY A 174 11.66 7.60 -6.14
C GLY A 174 12.39 8.39 -5.04
N SER A 175 11.70 8.91 -4.02
CA SER A 175 12.35 9.63 -2.92
C SER A 175 11.69 9.34 -1.57
N ALA A 176 12.45 9.45 -0.48
CA ALA A 176 11.92 9.28 0.86
C ALA A 176 10.81 10.30 1.20
N ARG A 177 10.91 11.52 0.65
CA ARG A 177 9.91 12.59 0.85
C ARG A 177 8.58 12.22 0.22
N THR A 178 8.62 11.69 -1.01
CA THR A 178 7.42 11.29 -1.75
C THR A 178 6.83 10.01 -1.17
N ASN A 179 7.65 8.97 -1.01
CA ASN A 179 7.24 7.67 -0.46
C ASN A 179 6.50 7.79 0.88
N ARG A 180 6.99 8.62 1.80
CA ARG A 180 6.39 8.75 3.14
C ARG A 180 5.05 9.47 3.14
N ALA A 181 4.82 10.35 2.17
CA ALA A 181 3.60 11.13 2.05
C ALA A 181 2.54 10.44 1.20
N SER A 182 2.86 9.34 0.51
CA SER A 182 1.98 8.71 -0.47
C SER A 182 1.60 7.27 -0.16
N ALA A 183 0.51 6.84 -0.79
CA ALA A 183 0.28 5.46 -1.16
C ALA A 183 0.44 5.31 -2.68
N GLY A 184 0.49 4.08 -3.19
CA GLY A 184 0.61 3.88 -4.63
C GLY A 184 0.19 2.50 -5.09
N VAL A 185 -0.05 2.40 -6.40
CA VAL A 185 -0.48 1.19 -7.10
C VAL A 185 0.36 0.95 -8.34
N GLU A 186 0.76 -0.30 -8.57
CA GLU A 186 1.28 -0.78 -9.86
C GLU A 186 0.15 -1.52 -10.61
N ILE A 187 -0.23 -1.01 -11.78
CA ILE A 187 -1.27 -1.61 -12.62
C ILE A 187 -0.62 -2.45 -13.71
N SER A 188 -1.04 -3.71 -13.86
CA SER A 188 -0.41 -4.63 -14.79
C SER A 188 -0.55 -4.18 -16.22
N ASN A 189 0.59 -3.94 -16.88
CA ASN A 189 0.69 -3.51 -18.26
C ASN A 189 2.15 -3.64 -18.75
N ALA A 190 2.40 -4.58 -19.66
CA ALA A 190 3.73 -4.80 -20.25
C ALA A 190 4.18 -3.70 -21.24
N TYR A 191 3.45 -2.59 -21.35
CA TYR A 191 3.69 -1.35 -22.11
C TYR A 191 3.88 -1.52 -23.63
N TYR A 192 4.84 -2.34 -24.07
CA TYR A 192 5.22 -2.45 -25.48
C TYR A 192 4.26 -3.33 -26.30
N PRO A 193 3.77 -2.88 -27.47
CA PRO A 193 2.82 -3.64 -28.30
C PRO A 193 3.30 -5.04 -28.72
N LYS A 194 4.62 -5.28 -28.74
CA LYS A 194 5.20 -6.61 -29.02
C LYS A 194 4.73 -7.72 -28.06
N TYR A 195 4.21 -7.36 -26.87
CA TYR A 195 3.69 -8.31 -25.89
C TYR A 195 2.19 -8.61 -26.02
N GLN A 196 1.49 -8.00 -26.98
CA GLN A 196 0.05 -8.22 -27.22
C GLN A 196 -0.29 -9.70 -27.40
N ALA A 197 0.51 -10.43 -28.18
CA ALA A 197 0.30 -11.85 -28.46
C ALA A 197 0.37 -12.72 -27.19
N TRP A 198 1.14 -12.31 -26.17
CA TRP A 198 1.19 -13.01 -24.89
C TRP A 198 -0.16 -12.93 -24.17
N TYR A 199 -0.80 -11.75 -24.15
CA TYR A 199 -2.10 -11.58 -23.50
C TYR A 199 -3.21 -12.39 -24.17
N VAL A 200 -3.22 -12.40 -25.50
CA VAL A 200 -4.16 -13.22 -26.30
C VAL A 200 -3.95 -14.71 -26.00
N ALA A 201 -2.70 -15.19 -26.01
CA ALA A 201 -2.37 -16.59 -25.73
C ALA A 201 -2.70 -17.01 -24.27
N ASN A 202 -2.80 -16.07 -23.35
CA ASN A 202 -3.16 -16.29 -21.94
C ASN A 202 -4.63 -15.94 -21.63
N ASN A 203 -5.50 -15.86 -22.65
CA ASN A 203 -6.95 -15.63 -22.51
C ASN A 203 -7.36 -14.30 -21.87
N PHE A 204 -6.49 -13.28 -21.89
CA PHE A 204 -6.87 -11.92 -21.47
C PHE A 204 -7.46 -11.09 -22.61
N GLY A 205 -7.31 -11.56 -23.85
CA GLY A 205 -7.71 -10.83 -25.05
C GLY A 205 -6.68 -9.77 -25.45
N GLU A 206 -7.11 -8.87 -26.33
CA GLU A 206 -6.29 -7.76 -26.80
C GLU A 206 -6.39 -6.56 -25.85
N ARG A 207 -5.25 -5.99 -25.47
CA ARG A 207 -5.20 -4.68 -24.81
C ARG A 207 -5.49 -3.55 -25.80
N PRO A 208 -6.14 -2.46 -25.38
CA PRO A 208 -6.22 -1.24 -26.18
C PRO A 208 -4.83 -0.74 -26.59
N ILE A 209 -4.71 -0.12 -27.75
CA ILE A 209 -3.48 0.58 -28.16
C ILE A 209 -3.68 2.08 -28.03
N ILE A 210 -2.75 2.74 -27.35
CA ILE A 210 -2.73 4.18 -27.14
C ILE A 210 -1.69 4.80 -28.08
N SER A 211 -2.12 5.65 -29.02
CA SER A 211 -1.26 6.27 -30.04
C SER A 211 -0.96 7.76 -29.81
N ASP A 212 -1.71 8.42 -28.94
CA ASP A 212 -1.71 9.89 -28.83
C ASP A 212 -1.48 10.40 -27.41
N ALA A 213 -0.75 9.63 -26.60
CA ALA A 213 -0.35 10.07 -25.26
C ALA A 213 0.85 11.01 -25.29
N TRP A 214 0.87 11.92 -24.32
CA TRP A 214 1.97 12.85 -24.08
C TRP A 214 2.42 12.76 -22.63
N ALA A 215 3.72 12.87 -22.41
CA ALA A 215 4.32 13.05 -21.08
C ALA A 215 5.49 14.02 -21.19
N HIS A 216 5.54 15.00 -20.28
CA HIS A 216 6.62 16.00 -20.23
C HIS A 216 6.86 16.77 -21.53
N GLY A 217 5.78 17.00 -22.30
CA GLY A 217 5.86 17.70 -23.59
C GLY A 217 6.40 16.86 -24.75
N ASN A 218 6.62 15.55 -24.53
CA ASN A 218 6.98 14.61 -25.58
C ASN A 218 5.80 13.70 -25.90
N LYS A 219 5.53 13.49 -27.19
CA LYS A 219 4.60 12.44 -27.64
C LYS A 219 5.26 11.08 -27.39
N LEU A 220 4.50 10.14 -26.83
CA LEU A 220 4.98 8.78 -26.63
C LEU A 220 4.72 7.94 -27.88
N GLU A 221 5.62 7.00 -28.16
CA GLU A 221 5.39 5.93 -29.15
C GLU A 221 4.16 5.11 -28.75
N PRO A 222 3.43 4.51 -29.72
CA PRO A 222 2.27 3.69 -29.41
C PRO A 222 2.57 2.58 -28.38
N PHE A 223 1.71 2.46 -27.37
CA PHE A 223 1.87 1.50 -26.28
C PHE A 223 0.53 0.88 -25.89
N MET A 224 0.57 -0.23 -25.16
CA MET A 224 -0.63 -0.92 -24.68
C MET A 224 -1.28 -0.14 -23.53
N GLY A 225 -2.60 -0.02 -23.58
CA GLY A 225 -3.43 0.54 -22.52
C GLY A 225 -3.86 -0.49 -21.48
N PHE A 226 -4.61 -0.01 -20.49
CA PHE A 226 -5.24 -0.86 -19.48
C PHE A 226 -6.53 -1.48 -20.01
N TYR A 227 -6.90 -2.64 -19.49
CA TYR A 227 -8.23 -3.20 -19.76
C TYR A 227 -9.31 -2.38 -19.03
N PRO A 228 -10.55 -2.34 -19.56
CA PRO A 228 -11.67 -1.69 -18.88
C PRO A 228 -11.86 -2.19 -17.43
N VAL A 229 -11.71 -3.50 -17.19
CA VAL A 229 -11.84 -4.08 -15.84
C VAL A 229 -10.77 -3.55 -14.86
N GLN A 230 -9.57 -3.22 -15.35
CA GLN A 230 -8.52 -2.61 -14.52
C GLN A 230 -8.86 -1.17 -14.16
N ILE A 231 -9.51 -0.42 -15.07
CA ILE A 231 -9.96 0.94 -14.82
C ILE A 231 -11.08 0.96 -13.76
N GLU A 232 -12.05 0.05 -13.85
CA GLU A 232 -13.10 -0.08 -12.83
C GLU A 232 -12.54 -0.51 -11.47
N ALA A 233 -11.59 -1.46 -11.44
CA ALA A 233 -10.88 -1.83 -10.23
C ALA A 233 -10.14 -0.64 -9.61
N LEU A 234 -9.49 0.17 -10.44
CA LEU A 234 -8.77 1.36 -10.01
C LEU A 234 -9.70 2.42 -9.42
N LYS A 235 -10.87 2.65 -10.04
CA LYS A 235 -11.91 3.55 -9.53
C LYS A 235 -12.41 3.10 -8.15
N ALA A 236 -12.70 1.82 -7.99
CA ALA A 236 -13.10 1.25 -6.69
C ALA A 236 -12.00 1.42 -5.63
N LEU A 237 -10.73 1.21 -6.02
CA LEU A 237 -9.59 1.43 -5.14
C LEU A 237 -9.46 2.91 -4.74
N TRP A 238 -9.57 3.85 -5.68
CA TRP A 238 -9.50 5.27 -5.39
C TRP A 238 -10.61 5.72 -4.44
N LYS A 239 -11.83 5.20 -4.61
CA LYS A 239 -12.95 5.43 -3.68
C LYS A 239 -12.62 4.95 -2.28
N ALA A 240 -12.10 3.72 -2.13
CA ALA A 240 -11.69 3.19 -0.84
C ALA A 240 -10.56 4.01 -0.19
N ILE A 241 -9.59 4.47 -0.99
CA ILE A 241 -8.49 5.33 -0.52
C ILE A 241 -9.02 6.68 -0.05
N HIS A 242 -9.91 7.32 -0.79
CA HIS A 242 -10.55 8.57 -0.38
C HIS A 242 -11.26 8.40 0.96
N LEU A 243 -12.08 7.35 1.10
CA LEU A 243 -12.81 7.06 2.33
C LEU A 243 -11.88 6.79 3.53
N ALA A 244 -10.77 6.07 3.31
CA ALA A 244 -9.85 5.70 4.38
C ALA A 244 -8.91 6.83 4.82
N THR A 245 -8.51 7.69 3.88
CA THR A 245 -7.44 8.68 4.11
C THR A 245 -7.94 10.12 4.13
N GLY A 246 -9.09 10.41 3.54
CA GLY A 246 -9.62 11.75 3.36
C GLY A 246 -8.97 12.56 2.23
N ILE A 247 -8.04 11.98 1.45
CA ILE A 247 -7.43 12.72 0.32
C ILE A 247 -8.51 13.09 -0.71
N PRO A 248 -8.54 14.33 -1.22
CA PRO A 248 -9.62 14.79 -2.08
C PRO A 248 -9.57 14.13 -3.47
N TYR A 249 -10.72 14.04 -4.15
CA TYR A 249 -10.80 13.68 -5.57
C TYR A 249 -10.32 14.83 -6.45
N GLU A 250 -9.03 15.10 -6.37
CA GLU A 250 -8.31 16.11 -7.12
C GLU A 250 -7.10 15.50 -7.82
N THR A 251 -6.73 16.08 -8.95
CA THR A 251 -5.51 15.75 -9.69
C THR A 251 -4.96 17.04 -10.30
N PRO A 252 -3.64 17.17 -10.55
CA PRO A 252 -3.11 18.35 -11.22
C PRO A 252 -3.73 18.51 -12.61
N LEU A 253 -4.20 19.71 -12.94
CA LEU A 253 -4.85 20.02 -14.22
C LEU A 253 -3.96 20.87 -15.12
N ASN A 254 -4.18 20.76 -16.43
CA ASN A 254 -3.67 21.69 -17.42
C ASN A 254 -4.63 22.88 -17.60
N GLN A 255 -4.25 23.83 -18.46
CA GLN A 255 -5.04 25.04 -18.74
C GLN A 255 -6.43 24.79 -19.36
N PHE A 256 -6.70 23.56 -19.82
CA PHE A 256 -7.97 23.15 -20.41
C PHE A 256 -8.83 22.32 -19.44
N GLY A 257 -8.44 22.22 -18.17
CA GLY A 257 -9.18 21.46 -17.16
C GLY A 257 -9.05 19.94 -17.27
N LYS A 258 -8.13 19.42 -18.11
CA LYS A 258 -7.80 17.98 -18.16
C LYS A 258 -6.62 17.65 -17.27
N THR A 259 -6.42 16.36 -16.97
CA THR A 259 -5.23 15.89 -16.25
C THR A 259 -3.96 16.46 -16.88
N SER A 260 -3.10 17.06 -16.07
CA SER A 260 -1.80 17.56 -16.49
C SER A 260 -0.94 16.40 -16.97
N THR A 261 -0.10 16.61 -17.99
CA THR A 261 0.85 15.59 -18.48
C THR A 261 2.29 15.92 -18.10
N LYS A 262 2.47 16.82 -17.11
CA LYS A 262 3.77 17.39 -16.75
C LYS A 262 4.15 17.05 -15.31
N TYR A 263 5.42 17.26 -15.01
CA TYR A 263 5.91 17.30 -13.63
C TYR A 263 5.25 18.47 -12.89
N VAL A 264 4.81 18.25 -11.66
CA VAL A 264 4.11 19.25 -10.85
C VAL A 264 4.85 19.36 -9.52
N GLN A 265 5.63 20.44 -9.35
CA GLN A 265 6.54 20.61 -8.22
C GLN A 265 5.87 20.48 -6.84
N ASP A 266 4.61 20.91 -6.74
CA ASP A 266 3.85 20.85 -5.50
C ASP A 266 3.61 19.42 -5.01
N VAL A 267 3.61 18.42 -5.90
CA VAL A 267 3.46 17.01 -5.53
C VAL A 267 4.67 16.52 -4.71
N PRO A 268 5.90 16.43 -5.25
CA PRO A 268 7.05 16.00 -4.46
C PRO A 268 7.43 16.97 -3.35
N TYR A 269 6.95 18.22 -3.40
CA TYR A 269 7.20 19.18 -2.32
C TYR A 269 6.19 19.04 -1.18
N GLY A 270 5.22 18.14 -1.28
CA GLY A 270 4.20 17.95 -0.25
C GLY A 270 3.36 19.21 -0.07
N LYS A 271 2.91 19.80 -1.17
CA LYS A 271 1.94 20.91 -1.19
C LYS A 271 0.64 20.51 -1.91
N PHE A 272 0.63 19.34 -2.55
CA PHE A 272 -0.53 18.78 -3.23
C PHE A 272 -1.18 17.66 -2.42
N GLU A 273 -2.50 17.51 -2.54
CA GLU A 273 -3.28 16.39 -2.01
C GLU A 273 -4.23 15.85 -3.09
N GLY A 274 -4.40 14.53 -3.17
CA GLY A 274 -5.25 13.87 -4.17
C GLY A 274 -4.56 12.75 -4.96
N PHE A 275 -4.92 12.56 -6.22
CA PHE A 275 -4.49 11.43 -7.05
C PHE A 275 -3.58 11.90 -8.17
N VAL A 276 -2.46 11.21 -8.38
CA VAL A 276 -1.42 11.62 -9.33
C VAL A 276 -0.85 10.41 -10.09
N SER A 277 -0.42 10.63 -11.32
CA SER A 277 0.57 9.77 -12.00
C SER A 277 2.00 10.00 -11.49
N HIS A 278 2.88 9.00 -11.58
CA HIS A 278 4.29 9.11 -11.20
C HIS A 278 5.06 10.21 -11.96
N TYR A 279 4.70 10.49 -13.21
CA TYR A 279 5.27 11.60 -13.97
C TYR A 279 4.98 12.96 -13.31
N HIS A 280 3.90 13.12 -12.54
CA HIS A 280 3.68 14.35 -11.75
C HIS A 280 4.74 14.50 -10.65
N VAL A 281 5.30 13.38 -10.17
CA VAL A 281 6.28 13.30 -9.08
C VAL A 281 7.72 13.44 -9.59
N SER A 282 8.03 12.93 -10.78
CA SER A 282 9.39 12.86 -11.33
C SER A 282 9.43 13.17 -12.82
N LYS A 283 10.37 14.04 -13.23
CA LYS A 283 10.61 14.40 -14.64
C LYS A 283 11.16 13.25 -15.50
N ASN A 284 11.64 12.19 -14.86
CA ASN A 284 12.25 11.04 -15.52
C ASN A 284 11.27 9.86 -15.68
N LYS A 285 9.99 10.10 -15.39
CA LYS A 285 8.94 9.09 -15.38
C LYS A 285 7.87 9.45 -16.39
N ILE A 286 7.24 8.43 -16.95
CA ILE A 286 6.17 8.58 -17.93
C ILE A 286 4.89 7.86 -17.50
N ASP A 287 4.97 7.08 -16.42
CA ASP A 287 3.84 6.39 -15.82
C ASP A 287 2.94 7.37 -15.03
N CYS A 288 1.62 7.34 -15.14
CA CYS A 288 0.77 6.63 -16.10
C CYS A 288 0.24 7.59 -17.18
N ALA A 289 1.00 7.81 -18.26
CA ALA A 289 0.52 8.58 -19.41
C ALA A 289 -0.77 7.97 -19.98
N ALA A 290 -1.64 8.83 -20.54
CA ALA A 290 -2.99 8.52 -21.03
C ALA A 290 -4.03 8.07 -19.98
N LEU A 291 -3.67 7.93 -18.70
CA LEU A 291 -4.66 7.81 -17.63
C LEU A 291 -5.25 9.20 -17.33
N ASP A 292 -6.46 9.49 -17.81
CA ASP A 292 -7.15 10.75 -17.50
C ASP A 292 -7.78 10.68 -16.10
N ILE A 293 -6.94 10.89 -15.08
CA ILE A 293 -7.34 10.84 -13.68
C ILE A 293 -8.51 11.80 -13.40
N HIS A 294 -8.52 13.00 -14.00
CA HIS A 294 -9.57 13.97 -13.79
C HIS A 294 -10.94 13.43 -14.21
N GLU A 295 -11.05 12.92 -15.44
CA GLU A 295 -12.29 12.34 -15.96
C GLU A 295 -12.77 11.19 -15.09
N LEU A 296 -11.88 10.25 -14.77
CA LEU A 296 -12.19 9.09 -13.92
C LEU A 296 -12.61 9.48 -12.49
N LEU A 297 -12.08 10.58 -11.95
CA LEU A 297 -12.48 11.12 -10.65
C LEU A 297 -13.82 11.87 -10.71
N GLN A 298 -14.19 12.47 -11.84
CA GLN A 298 -15.52 13.05 -12.00
C GLN A 298 -16.59 11.96 -12.06
N ASP A 299 -16.34 10.89 -12.80
CA ASP A 299 -17.22 9.71 -12.82
C ASP A 299 -17.53 9.20 -11.41
N LEU A 300 -16.54 9.21 -10.50
CA LEU A 300 -16.69 8.77 -9.12
C LEU A 300 -17.45 9.75 -8.22
N LYS A 301 -17.49 11.04 -8.56
CA LYS A 301 -18.27 12.05 -7.82
C LYS A 301 -19.74 11.97 -8.19
N ASP A 302 -20.03 11.55 -9.42
CA ASP A 302 -21.37 11.46 -9.98
C ASP A 302 -22.05 10.11 -9.70
N SER A 303 -21.31 9.13 -9.13
CA SER A 303 -21.76 7.75 -8.83
C SER A 303 -22.26 7.54 -7.41
#